data_AF-A0A0H2RBW7-F1
#
_entry.id   AF-A0A0H2RBW7-F1
#
_cell.length_a   1.000
_cell.length_b   1.000
_cell.length_c   1.000
_cell.angle_alpha   90.00
_cell.angle_beta   90.00
_cell.angle_gamma   90.00
#
_symmetry.space_group_name_H-M   'P 1'
#
loop_
_entity.id
_entity.type
_entity.pdbx_description
1 polymer ?
#
loop_
_entity_poly.entity_id
_entity_poly.type
_entity_poly.pdbx_seq_one_letter_code
_entity_poly.pdbx_strand_id
1 'polypeptide(L)'
;MALLSSILGFSAVGLAARIGQLGIQKRNLFENIGGHAFSMAAFGYIGYWAHKWDIRAAELVAEKRAAIAESRQLRAEALQA
;
A
#
# COMPACT_ATOMS: atom_id res chain seq x y z
N MET A 1 -4.66 -10.64 7.38
CA MET A 1 -3.22 -10.81 7.14
C MET A 1 -2.61 -9.68 6.30
N ALA A 2 -3.22 -9.30 5.16
CA ALA A 2 -2.67 -8.29 4.24
C ALA A 2 -2.36 -6.91 4.88
N LEU A 3 -3.21 -6.43 5.79
CA LEU A 3 -2.98 -5.16 6.48
C LEU A 3 -1.69 -5.18 7.33
N LEU A 4 -1.54 -6.20 8.17
CA LEU A 4 -0.37 -6.35 9.04
C LEU A 4 0.90 -6.52 8.21
N SER A 5 0.87 -7.32 7.14
CA SER A 5 2.03 -7.46 6.25
C SER A 5 2.38 -6.15 5.53
N SER A 6 1.38 -5.35 5.13
CA SER A 6 1.63 -4.02 4.55
C SER A 6 2.30 -3.10 5.56
N ILE A 7 1.73 -2.95 6.76
CA ILE A 7 2.31 -2.12 7.81
C ILE A 7 3.73 -2.57 8.14
N LEU A 8 3.94 -3.86 8.40
CA LEU A 8 5.25 -4.40 8.78
C LEU A 8 6.26 -4.27 7.64
N GLY A 9 5.85 -4.52 6.39
CA GLY A 9 6.71 -4.36 5.22
C GLY A 9 7.18 -2.92 5.06
N PHE A 10 6.27 -1.96 5.15
CA PHE A 10 6.64 -0.54 5.10
C PHE A 10 7.44 -0.10 6.33
N SER A 11 7.11 -0.57 7.53
CA SER A 11 7.92 -0.30 8.73
C SER A 11 9.36 -0.81 8.58
N ALA A 12 9.56 -1.98 7.98
CA ALA A 12 10.89 -2.51 7.68
C ALA A 12 11.64 -1.61 6.68
N VAL A 13 10.95 -1.08 5.67
CA VAL A 13 11.52 -0.06 4.75
C VAL A 13 11.92 1.21 5.52
N GLY A 14 11.09 1.70 6.44
CA GLY A 14 11.43 2.85 7.29
C GLY A 14 12.66 2.58 8.15
N LEU A 15 12.74 1.40 8.77
CA LEU A 15 13.93 0.99 9.52
C LEU A 15 15.18 0.98 8.64
N ALA A 16 15.10 0.36 7.46
CA ALA A 16 16.20 0.32 6.51
C ALA A 16 16.62 1.71 6.03
N ALA A 17 15.65 2.61 5.78
CA ALA A 17 15.91 4.00 5.42
C ALA A 17 16.67 4.74 6.54
N ARG A 18 16.27 4.54 7.81
CA ARG A 18 16.98 5.14 8.95
C ARG A 18 18.40 4.60 9.11
N ILE A 19 18.59 3.29 8.98
CA ILE A 19 19.92 2.66 9.04
C ILE A 19 20.79 3.15 7.88
N GLY A 20 20.25 3.19 6.67
CA GLY A 20 20.95 3.71 5.49
C GLY A 20 21.36 5.17 5.65
N GLN A 21 20.47 6.01 6.19
CA GLN A 21 20.75 7.41 6.50
C GLN A 21 21.95 7.54 7.48
N LEU A 22 21.98 6.75 8.56
CA LEU A 22 23.09 6.77 9.53
C LEU A 22 24.40 6.26 8.90
N GLY A 23 24.32 5.22 8.07
CA GLY A 23 25.47 4.68 7.34
C GLY A 23 26.09 5.71 6.39
N ILE A 24 25.27 6.44 5.63
CA ILE A 24 25.75 7.53 4.74
C ILE A 24 26.42 8.64 5.56
N GLN A 25 25.88 8.96 6.74
CA GLN A 25 26.45 9.95 7.66
C GLN A 25 27.69 9.44 8.40
N LYS A 26 28.13 8.20 8.18
CA LYS A 26 29.21 7.53 8.93
C LYS A 26 28.97 7.56 10.45
N ARG A 27 27.71 7.50 10.87
CA ARG A 27 27.28 7.48 12.28
C ARG A 27 27.04 6.06 12.74
N ASN A 28 26.98 5.86 14.05
CA ASN A 28 26.64 4.55 14.61
C ASN A 28 25.20 4.17 14.16
N LEU A 29 25.05 2.97 13.61
CA LEU A 29 23.78 2.50 13.05
C LEU A 29 22.67 2.36 14.12
N PHE A 30 23.03 2.20 15.39
CA PHE A 30 22.07 2.10 16.50
C PHE A 30 21.91 3.44 17.24
N GLU A 31 22.44 4.52 16.67
CA GLU A 31 22.32 5.84 17.27
C GLU A 31 20.87 6.33 17.25
N ASN A 32 20.39 6.74 18.43
CA ASN A 32 19.02 7.22 18.64
C ASN A 32 17.96 6.18 18.20
N ILE A 33 17.73 5.19 19.06
CA ILE A 33 16.69 4.16 18.89
C ILE A 33 15.29 4.77 18.74
N GLY A 34 15.02 5.91 19.38
CA GLY A 34 13.77 6.66 19.18
C GLY A 34 13.56 7.09 17.73
N GLY A 35 14.63 7.49 17.03
CA GLY A 35 14.59 7.81 15.60
C GLY A 35 14.28 6.60 14.71
N HIS A 36 14.70 5.39 15.10
CA HIS A 36 14.35 4.15 14.40
C HIS A 36 12.86 3.83 14.57
N ALA A 37 12.36 3.88 15.81
CA ALA A 37 10.95 3.66 16.11
C ALA A 37 10.06 4.68 15.39
N PHE A 38 10.44 5.96 15.37
CA PHE A 38 9.72 7.01 14.66
C PHE A 38 9.68 6.75 13.15
N SER A 39 10.81 6.39 12.54
CA SER A 39 10.85 6.09 11.11
C SER A 39 10.01 4.87 10.74
N MET A 40 10.11 3.79 11.54
CA MET A 40 9.27 2.60 11.39
C MET A 40 7.77 2.94 11.50
N ALA A 41 7.39 3.80 12.43
CA ALA A 41 6.01 4.22 12.62
C ALA A 41 5.51 5.09 11.46
N ALA A 42 6.32 6.07 11.02
CA ALA A 42 5.98 6.95 9.91
C ALA A 42 5.77 6.17 8.60
N PHE A 43 6.69 5.27 8.26
CA PHE A 43 6.54 4.44 7.07
C PHE A 43 5.44 3.38 7.26
N GLY A 44 5.32 2.76 8.43
CA GLY A 44 4.22 1.84 8.72
C GLY A 44 2.84 2.49 8.54
N TYR A 45 2.70 3.76 8.93
CA TYR A 45 1.49 4.55 8.71
C TYR A 45 1.22 4.79 7.20
N ILE A 46 2.26 5.01 6.39
CA ILE A 46 2.14 5.03 4.94
C ILE A 46 1.65 3.67 4.42
N GLY A 47 2.18 2.55 4.94
CA GLY A 47 1.73 1.20 4.58
C GLY A 47 0.26 0.92 4.93
N TYR A 48 -0.24 1.47 6.04
CA TYR A 48 -1.67 1.44 6.38
C TYR A 48 -2.52 2.16 5.32
N TRP A 49 -2.10 3.37 4.93
CA TRP A 49 -2.80 4.15 3.89
C TRP A 49 -2.75 3.47 2.53
N ALA A 50 -1.61 2.88 2.15
CA ALA A 50 -1.47 2.12 0.93
C ALA A 50 -2.44 0.92 0.89
N HIS A 51 -2.62 0.21 2.01
CA HIS A 51 -3.58 -0.89 2.10
C HIS A 51 -5.03 -0.40 1.97
N LYS A 52 -5.38 0.72 2.62
CA LYS A 52 -6.71 1.32 2.48
C LYS A 52 -7.00 1.75 1.03
N TRP A 53 -6.01 2.30 0.36
CA TRP A 53 -6.12 2.70 -1.04
C TRP A 53 -6.34 1.50 -1.96
N ASP A 54 -5.60 0.42 -1.75
CA ASP A 54 -5.72 -0.82 -2.55
C ASP A 54 -7.13 -1.42 -2.48
N ILE A 55 -7.73 -1.47 -1.28
CA ILE A 55 -9.12 -1.89 -1.10
C ILE A 55 -10.06 -1.01 -1.94
N ARG A 56 -9.93 0.32 -1.83
CA ARG A 56 -10.81 1.24 -2.55
C ARG A 56 -10.64 1.13 -4.06
N ALA A 57 -9.41 0.95 -4.52
CA ALA A 57 -9.12 0.74 -5.94
C ALA A 57 -9.75 -0.55 -6.46
N ALA A 58 -9.67 -1.65 -5.69
CA ALA A 58 -10.27 -2.93 -6.04
C ALA A 58 -11.81 -2.83 -6.16
N GLU A 59 -12.47 -2.15 -5.23
CA GLU A 59 -13.91 -1.89 -5.28
C GLU A 59 -14.30 -1.13 -6.55
N LEU A 60 -13.62 -0.02 -6.84
CA LEU A 60 -13.89 0.80 -8.03
C LEU A 60 -13.70 0.00 -9.33
N VAL A 61 -12.66 -0.85 -9.39
CA VAL A 61 -12.42 -1.71 -10.55
C VAL A 61 -13.54 -2.75 -10.69
N ALA A 62 -14.01 -3.34 -9.59
CA ALA A 62 -15.11 -4.30 -9.61
C ALA A 62 -16.43 -3.65 -10.10
N GLU A 63 -16.76 -2.46 -9.58
CA GLU A 63 -17.92 -1.68 -10.02
C GLU A 63 -17.88 -1.40 -11.53
N LYS A 64 -16.72 -0.93 -12.04
CA LYS A 64 -16.56 -0.66 -13.47
C LYS A 64 -16.66 -1.93 -14.32
N ARG A 65 -16.11 -3.05 -13.85
CA ARG A 65 -16.22 -4.33 -14.55
C ARG A 65 -17.68 -4.81 -14.64
N ALA A 66 -18.46 -4.64 -13.58
CA ALA A 66 -19.89 -4.96 -13.58
C ALA A 66 -20.66 -4.11 -14.60
N ALA A 67 -20.46 -2.80 -14.60
CA ALA A 67 -21.11 -1.89 -15.55
C ALA A 67 -20.76 -2.20 -17.02
N ILE A 68 -19.51 -2.59 -17.29
CA ILE A 68 -19.08 -3.02 -18.64
C ILE A 68 -19.75 -4.34 -19.03
N ALA A 69 -19.90 -5.29 -18.10
CA ALA A 69 -20.56 -6.57 -18.37
C ALA A 69 -22.04 -6.39 -18.69
N GLU A 70 -22.76 -5.58 -17.91
CA GLU A 70 -24.17 -5.22 -18.16
C GLU A 70 -24.33 -4.55 -19.53
N SER A 71 -23.48 -3.57 -19.84
CA SER A 71 -23.49 -2.90 -21.15
C SER A 71 -23.25 -3.87 -22.31
N ARG A 72 -22.44 -4.92 -22.10
CA ARG A 72 -22.19 -5.96 -23.12
C ARG A 72 -23.39 -6.90 -23.27
N GLN A 73 -24.07 -7.24 -22.19
CA GLN A 73 -25.29 -8.06 -22.22
C GLN A 73 -26.40 -7.35 -22.99
N LEU A 74 -26.69 -6.09 -22.68
CA LEU A 74 -27.70 -5.29 -23.37
C LEU A 74 -27.43 -5.19 -24.88
N ARG A 75 -26.16 -5.03 -25.28
CA ARG A 75 -25.77 -5.02 -26.71
C ARG A 75 -25.97 -6.38 -27.38
N ALA A 76 -25.67 -7.47 -26.68
CA ALA A 76 -25.86 -8.81 -27.21
C ALA A 76 -27.35 -9.14 -27.39
N GLU A 77 -28.20 -8.74 -26.45
CA GLU A 77 -29.66 -8.88 -26.54
C GLU A 77 -30.23 -8.06 -27.71
N ALA A 78 -29.78 -6.82 -27.89
CA ALA A 78 -30.20 -5.96 -29.01
C ALA A 78 -29.77 -6.47 -30.39
N LEU A 79 -28.73 -7.31 -30.47
CA LEU A 79 -28.28 -7.96 -31.70
C LEU A 79 -29.05 -9.26 -32.02
N GLN A 80 -29.75 -9.82 -31.03
CA GLN A 80 -30.54 -11.04 -31.16
C GLN A 80 -32.04 -10.77 -31.41
N ALA A 81 -32.50 -9.54 -31.18
CA ALA A 81 -33.85 -9.07 -31.48
C ALA A 81 -33.95 -8.53 -32.92
#